data_AF-A0A2E0N216-F1
#
_entry.id   AF-A0A2E0N216-F1
#
_cell.length_a   1.000
_cell.length_b   1.000
_cell.length_c   1.000
_cell.angle_alpha   90.00
_cell.angle_beta   90.00
_cell.angle_gamma   90.00
#
_symmetry.space_group_name_H-M   'P 1'
#
loop_
_entity.id
_entity.type
_entity.pdbx_description
1 polymer ?
#
loop_
_entity_poly.entity_id
_entity_poly.type
_entity_poly.pdbx_seq_one_letter_code
_entity_poly.pdbx_strand_id
1 'polypeptide(L)'
;MSRFKKKTLTKEDVSDYLILNPDFLIENPQVLDSIKIVHDSGVAVSLIQKQVEILRSNYNSTTNNIMNILEVAKTNEKIFSLTKKLILALINSSKKEDIISITEKTFIEGFKATSCKLLFFDKNTK
;
A
#
# COMPACT_ATOMS: atom_id res chain seq x y z
N MET A 1 29.99 -20.14 -43.56
CA MET A 1 29.47 -21.09 -42.55
C MET A 1 30.08 -20.75 -41.19
N SER A 2 29.42 -19.94 -40.37
CA SER A 2 29.90 -19.64 -39.01
C SER A 2 29.19 -20.55 -38.02
N ARG A 3 29.97 -21.38 -37.32
CA ARG A 3 29.51 -22.35 -36.31
C ARG A 3 28.99 -21.57 -35.09
N PHE A 4 27.68 -21.47 -34.93
CA PHE A 4 27.10 -21.12 -33.63
C PHE A 4 27.43 -22.24 -32.66
N LYS A 5 28.47 -22.04 -31.83
CA LYS A 5 28.82 -22.93 -30.72
C LYS A 5 27.59 -23.00 -29.81
N LYS A 6 26.92 -24.15 -29.80
CA LYS A 6 25.87 -24.47 -28.84
C LYS A 6 26.51 -24.67 -27.47
N LYS A 7 26.88 -23.56 -26.82
CA LYS A 7 27.15 -23.55 -25.37
C LYS A 7 25.80 -23.77 -24.72
N THR A 8 25.66 -24.81 -23.90
CA THR A 8 24.49 -25.03 -23.03
C THR A 8 24.43 -23.87 -22.05
N LEU A 9 23.80 -22.78 -22.49
CA LEU A 9 23.47 -21.63 -21.67
C LEU A 9 22.17 -21.97 -20.93
N THR A 10 22.23 -21.91 -19.61
CA THR A 10 21.07 -22.10 -18.75
C THR A 10 20.17 -20.86 -18.87
N LYS A 11 18.87 -21.01 -18.57
CA LYS A 11 17.93 -19.88 -18.67
C LYS A 11 18.34 -18.75 -17.73
N GLU A 12 18.91 -19.08 -16.57
CA GLU A 12 19.47 -18.11 -15.63
C GLU A 12 20.63 -17.31 -16.25
N ASP A 13 21.60 -17.99 -16.89
CA ASP A 13 22.77 -17.33 -17.50
C ASP A 13 22.36 -16.33 -18.60
N VAL A 14 21.33 -16.68 -19.39
CA VAL A 14 20.80 -15.80 -20.44
C VAL A 14 20.05 -14.61 -19.83
N SER A 15 19.29 -14.85 -18.75
CA SER A 15 18.58 -13.80 -18.02
C SER A 15 19.56 -12.80 -17.41
N ASP A 16 20.57 -13.27 -16.70
CA ASP A 16 21.58 -12.42 -16.07
C ASP A 16 22.38 -11.64 -17.11
N TYR A 17 22.74 -12.27 -18.25
CA TYR A 17 23.42 -11.58 -19.34
C TYR A 17 22.60 -10.45 -19.95
N LEU A 18 21.29 -10.65 -20.14
CA LEU A 18 20.37 -9.64 -20.67
C LEU A 18 20.10 -8.51 -19.66
N ILE A 19 20.08 -8.82 -18.36
CA ILE A 19 19.96 -7.82 -17.29
C ILE A 19 21.22 -6.95 -17.21
N LEU A 20 22.40 -7.57 -17.33
CA LEU A 20 23.68 -6.89 -17.23
C LEU A 20 24.00 -6.03 -18.46
N ASN A 21 23.41 -6.35 -19.61
CA ASN A 21 23.63 -5.67 -20.89
C ASN A 21 22.30 -5.25 -21.53
N PRO A 22 21.62 -4.23 -21.00
CA PRO A 22 20.31 -3.78 -21.50
C PRO A 22 20.37 -3.27 -22.95
N ASP A 23 21.50 -2.72 -23.37
CA ASP A 23 21.72 -2.22 -24.73
C ASP A 23 21.90 -3.34 -25.77
N PHE A 24 22.18 -4.58 -25.34
CA PHE A 24 22.38 -5.71 -26.25
C PHE A 24 21.19 -5.94 -27.19
N LEU A 25 19.97 -5.70 -26.70
CA LEU A 25 18.73 -5.80 -27.47
C LEU A 25 18.52 -4.61 -28.41
N ILE A 26 19.13 -3.46 -28.11
CA ILE A 26 19.11 -2.26 -28.95
C ILE A 26 20.14 -2.40 -30.09
N GLU A 27 21.33 -2.92 -29.77
CA GLU A 27 22.42 -3.12 -30.75
C GLU A 27 22.17 -4.29 -31.70
N ASN A 28 21.31 -5.25 -31.32
CA ASN A 28 21.00 -6.44 -32.12
C ASN A 28 19.51 -6.55 -32.46
N PRO A 29 18.96 -5.68 -33.34
CA PRO A 29 17.54 -5.69 -33.71
C PRO A 29 17.10 -7.01 -34.38
N GLN A 30 18.02 -7.75 -34.99
CA GLN A 30 17.77 -9.08 -35.55
C GLN A 30 17.36 -10.11 -34.49
N VAL A 31 17.91 -10.00 -33.27
CA VAL A 31 17.53 -10.86 -32.14
C VAL A 31 16.17 -10.45 -31.61
N LEU A 32 15.88 -9.15 -31.57
CA LEU A 32 14.60 -8.60 -31.16
C LEU A 32 13.45 -9.07 -32.08
N ASP A 33 13.66 -9.04 -33.40
CA ASP A 33 12.68 -9.55 -34.39
C ASP A 33 12.44 -11.07 -34.26
N SER A 34 13.42 -11.81 -33.75
CA SER A 34 13.31 -13.26 -33.50
C SER A 34 12.64 -13.60 -32.16
N ILE A 35 12.60 -12.65 -31.21
CA ILE A 35 11.93 -12.81 -29.91
C ILE A 35 10.45 -12.51 -30.08
N LYS A 36 9.69 -13.54 -30.45
CA LYS A 36 8.22 -13.51 -30.39
C LYS A 36 7.77 -13.77 -28.96
N ILE A 37 7.41 -12.72 -28.23
CA ILE A 37 6.65 -12.88 -26.98
C ILE A 37 5.20 -13.15 -27.37
N VAL A 38 4.85 -14.42 -27.44
CA VAL A 38 3.46 -14.85 -27.66
C VAL A 38 2.70 -14.69 -26.35
N HIS A 39 1.82 -13.71 -26.27
CA HIS A 39 0.72 -13.73 -25.30
C HIS A 39 -0.45 -14.50 -25.92
N ASP A 40 -1.26 -15.16 -25.09
CA ASP A 40 -2.52 -15.86 -25.46
C ASP A 40 -3.54 -15.03 -26.30
N SER A 41 -3.27 -13.75 -26.60
CA SER A 41 -4.11 -12.87 -27.42
C SER A 41 -3.63 -12.65 -28.87
N GLY A 42 -2.60 -13.35 -29.34
CA GLY A 42 -2.32 -13.52 -30.77
C GLY A 42 -1.66 -12.34 -31.51
N VAL A 43 -1.27 -11.26 -30.83
CA VAL A 43 -0.56 -10.12 -31.44
C VAL A 43 0.82 -9.96 -30.80
N ALA A 44 1.87 -9.96 -31.60
CA ALA A 44 3.24 -9.72 -31.14
C ALA A 44 3.36 -8.27 -30.63
N VAL A 45 3.61 -8.10 -29.33
CA VAL A 45 3.79 -6.79 -28.68
C VAL A 45 5.28 -6.52 -28.43
N SER A 46 5.70 -5.26 -28.65
CA SER A 46 7.09 -4.81 -28.48
C SER A 46 7.50 -4.82 -27.01
N LEU A 47 8.78 -5.11 -26.69
CA LEU A 47 9.34 -5.05 -25.33
C LEU A 47 9.05 -3.72 -24.62
N ILE A 48 8.99 -2.62 -25.37
CA ILE A 48 8.67 -1.28 -24.85
C ILE A 48 7.22 -1.23 -24.35
N GLN A 49 6.26 -1.81 -25.08
CA GLN A 49 4.87 -1.89 -24.62
C GLN A 49 4.78 -2.71 -23.34
N LYS A 50 5.52 -3.82 -23.23
CA LYS A 50 5.55 -4.61 -21.99
C LYS A 50 6.16 -3.86 -20.82
N GLN A 51 7.23 -3.09 -21.05
CA GLN A 51 7.82 -2.22 -20.02
C GLN A 51 6.84 -1.12 -19.57
N VAL A 52 6.14 -0.50 -20.51
CA VAL A 52 5.13 0.53 -20.20
C VAL A 52 3.96 -0.06 -19.41
N GLU A 53 3.50 -1.28 -19.73
CA GLU A 53 2.48 -1.99 -18.96
C GLU A 53 2.92 -2.25 -17.51
N ILE A 54 4.14 -2.74 -17.32
CA ILE A 54 4.71 -3.00 -15.98
C ILE A 54 4.83 -1.70 -15.19
N LEU A 55 5.35 -0.63 -15.81
CA LEU A 55 5.47 0.68 -15.18
C LEU A 55 4.11 1.24 -14.76
N ARG A 56 3.08 1.12 -15.62
CA ARG A 56 1.71 1.54 -15.31
C ARG A 56 1.12 0.73 -14.15
N SER A 57 1.34 -0.58 -14.14
CA SER A 57 0.88 -1.46 -13.06
C SER A 57 1.51 -1.07 -11.72
N ASN A 58 2.84 -0.88 -11.70
CA ASN A 58 3.59 -0.48 -10.51
C ASN A 58 3.17 0.92 -10.03
N TYR A 59 2.96 1.86 -10.94
CA TYR A 59 2.47 3.19 -10.63
C TYR A 59 1.08 3.15 -9.97
N ASN A 60 0.16 2.37 -10.52
CA ASN A 60 -1.18 2.19 -9.97
C ASN A 60 -1.14 1.54 -8.58
N SER A 61 -0.33 0.48 -8.41
CA SER A 61 -0.16 -0.18 -7.12
C SER A 61 0.42 0.77 -6.05
N THR A 62 1.45 1.54 -6.41
CA THR A 62 2.06 2.53 -5.50
C THR A 62 1.06 3.62 -5.14
N THR A 63 0.29 4.11 -6.11
CA THR A 63 -0.76 5.12 -5.88
C THR A 63 -1.83 4.59 -4.94
N ASN A 64 -2.26 3.33 -5.10
CA ASN A 64 -3.23 2.70 -4.20
C ASN A 64 -2.70 2.57 -2.77
N ASN A 65 -1.41 2.22 -2.61
CA ASN A 65 -0.79 2.17 -1.29
C ASN A 65 -0.76 3.56 -0.62
N ILE A 66 -0.44 4.60 -1.38
CA ILE A 66 -0.47 5.99 -0.88
C ILE A 66 -1.90 6.37 -0.47
N MET A 67 -2.91 6.03 -1.28
CA MET A 67 -4.31 6.29 -0.93
C MET A 67 -4.73 5.59 0.36
N ASN A 68 -4.30 4.34 0.56
CA ASN A 68 -4.56 3.60 1.79
C ASN A 68 -3.88 4.26 3.01
N ILE A 69 -2.62 4.67 2.88
CA ILE A 69 -1.91 5.41 3.95
C ILE A 69 -2.61 6.74 4.25
N LEU A 70 -3.08 7.45 3.22
CA LEU A 70 -3.83 8.70 3.38
C LEU A 70 -5.16 8.48 4.11
N GLU A 71 -5.86 7.40 3.82
CA GLU A 71 -7.10 7.04 4.51
C GLU A 71 -6.85 6.73 6.00
N VAL A 72 -5.79 5.99 6.30
CA VAL A 72 -5.34 5.74 7.68
C VAL A 72 -4.93 7.05 8.37
N ALA A 73 -4.20 7.94 7.68
CA ALA A 73 -3.81 9.23 8.23
C ALA A 73 -5.04 10.11 8.56
N LYS A 74 -6.04 10.13 7.67
CA LYS A 74 -7.28 10.90 7.85
C LYS A 74 -8.13 10.37 9.01
N THR A 75 -8.23 9.04 9.14
CA THR A 75 -8.92 8.43 10.29
C THR A 75 -8.18 8.71 11.60
N ASN A 76 -6.85 8.63 11.60
CA ASN A 76 -6.01 9.00 12.75
C ASN A 76 -6.17 10.47 13.14
N GLU A 77 -6.18 11.38 12.17
CA GLU A 77 -6.40 12.82 12.42
C GLU A 77 -7.76 13.08 13.08
N LYS A 78 -8.81 12.40 12.59
CA LYS A 78 -10.15 12.48 13.18
C LYS A 78 -10.15 12.00 14.64
N ILE A 79 -9.56 10.83 14.90
CA ILE A 79 -9.42 10.27 16.26
C ILE A 79 -8.67 11.25 17.16
N PHE A 80 -7.53 11.79 16.69
CA PHE A 80 -6.73 12.74 17.45
C PHE A 80 -7.51 14.01 17.82
N SER A 81 -8.27 14.56 16.87
CA SER A 81 -9.13 15.73 17.12
C SER A 81 -10.22 15.44 18.15
N LEU A 82 -10.86 14.26 18.08
CA LEU A 82 -11.85 13.82 19.06
C LEU A 82 -11.24 13.64 20.45
N THR A 83 -10.05 13.01 20.54
CA THR A 83 -9.33 12.85 21.81
C THR A 83 -8.99 14.19 22.43
N LYS A 84 -8.50 15.16 21.64
CA LYS A 84 -8.22 16.52 22.14
C LYS A 84 -9.47 17.19 22.69
N LYS A 85 -10.61 17.08 21.99
CA LYS A 85 -11.90 17.60 22.46
C LYS A 85 -12.35 16.93 23.75
N LEU A 86 -12.20 15.60 23.83
CA LEU A 86 -12.52 14.83 25.05
C LEU A 86 -11.68 15.32 26.23
N ILE A 87 -10.36 15.44 26.07
CA ILE A 87 -9.46 15.91 27.12
C ILE A 87 -9.87 17.31 27.61
N LEU A 88 -10.16 18.24 26.69
CA LEU A 88 -10.62 19.58 27.06
C LEU A 88 -11.97 19.56 27.80
N ALA A 89 -12.90 18.71 27.37
CA ALA A 89 -14.20 18.57 28.02
C ALA A 89 -14.06 17.96 29.43
N LEU A 90 -13.13 17.01 29.61
CA LEU A 90 -12.82 16.42 30.91
C LEU A 90 -12.15 17.43 31.85
N ILE A 91 -11.21 18.25 31.37
CA ILE A 91 -10.56 19.29 32.16
C ILE A 91 -11.58 20.34 32.64
N ASN A 92 -12.57 20.69 31.81
CA ASN A 92 -13.61 21.66 32.16
C ASN A 92 -14.72 21.07 33.05
N SER A 93 -14.81 19.75 33.16
CA SER A 93 -15.85 19.10 33.97
C SER A 93 -15.45 19.08 35.45
N SER A 94 -16.36 19.52 36.32
CA SER A 94 -16.11 19.61 37.76
C SER A 94 -16.81 18.50 38.57
N LYS A 95 -17.78 17.79 37.99
CA LYS A 95 -18.55 16.73 38.66
C LYS A 95 -18.26 15.35 38.07
N LYS A 96 -18.35 14.33 38.92
CA LYS A 96 -18.16 12.92 38.53
C LYS A 96 -19.21 12.48 37.51
N GLU A 97 -20.47 12.91 37.65
CA GLU A 97 -21.53 12.56 36.69
C GLU A 97 -21.27 13.16 35.29
N ASP A 98 -20.78 14.40 35.24
CA ASP A 98 -20.46 15.08 33.99
C ASP A 98 -19.34 14.35 33.24
N ILE A 99 -18.32 13.87 33.96
CA ILE A 99 -17.22 13.08 33.40
C ILE A 99 -17.73 11.79 32.73
N ILE A 100 -18.64 11.06 33.39
CA ILE A 100 -19.23 9.82 32.85
C ILE A 100 -20.01 10.15 31.58
N SER A 101 -20.92 11.12 31.66
CA SER A 101 -21.80 11.47 30.53
C SER A 101 -21.01 11.96 29.32
N ILE A 102 -20.02 12.84 29.52
CA ILE A 102 -19.16 13.37 28.47
C ILE A 102 -18.34 12.24 27.82
N THR A 103 -17.79 11.34 28.62
CA THR A 103 -16.98 10.23 28.13
C THR A 103 -17.84 9.26 27.32
N GLU A 104 -18.94 8.77 27.89
CA GLU A 104 -19.83 7.82 27.20
C GLU A 104 -20.37 8.40 25.90
N LYS A 105 -20.81 9.67 25.91
CA LYS A 105 -21.29 10.35 24.71
C LYS A 105 -20.20 10.48 23.64
N THR A 106 -18.99 10.88 24.04
CA THR A 106 -17.88 11.05 23.08
C THR A 106 -17.46 9.71 22.46
N PHE A 107 -17.47 8.63 23.23
CA PHE A 107 -17.15 7.29 22.73
C PHE A 107 -18.24 6.73 21.80
N ILE A 108 -19.52 6.92 22.14
CA ILE A 108 -20.63 6.45 21.30
C ILE A 108 -20.73 7.28 20.01
N GLU A 109 -20.77 8.61 20.11
CA GLU A 109 -21.00 9.49 18.95
C GLU A 109 -19.72 9.77 18.14
N GLY A 110 -18.60 10.02 18.84
CA GLY A 110 -17.34 10.41 18.21
C GLY A 110 -16.54 9.22 17.69
N PHE A 111 -16.32 8.22 18.55
CA PHE A 111 -15.55 7.02 18.21
C PHE A 111 -16.38 5.89 17.59
N LYS A 112 -17.70 6.06 17.47
CA LYS A 112 -18.64 5.04 16.96
C LYS A 112 -18.56 3.71 17.74
N ALA A 113 -18.33 3.78 19.05
CA ALA A 113 -18.30 2.59 19.89
C ALA A 113 -19.71 1.97 20.02
N THR A 114 -19.79 0.64 20.01
CA THR A 114 -21.06 -0.09 20.18
C THR A 114 -21.64 0.07 21.59
N SER A 115 -20.76 0.14 22.60
CA SER A 115 -21.13 0.39 23.99
C SER A 115 -19.93 0.94 24.74
N CYS A 116 -20.14 1.94 25.59
CA CYS A 116 -19.13 2.50 26.48
C CYS A 116 -19.76 2.67 27.86
N LYS A 117 -19.04 2.25 28.90
CA LYS A 117 -19.42 2.48 30.30
C LYS A 117 -18.21 2.94 31.08
N LEU A 118 -18.35 4.01 31.86
CA LEU A 118 -17.31 4.48 32.77
C LEU A 118 -17.70 4.13 34.22
N LEU A 119 -16.84 3.37 34.91
CA LEU A 119 -17.07 2.96 36.29
C LEU A 119 -16.01 3.60 37.20
N PHE A 120 -16.45 4.33 38.22
CA PHE A 120 -15.57 4.80 39.28
C PHE A 120 -15.51 3.75 40.40
N PHE A 121 -14.30 3.42 40.82
CA PHE A 121 -14.06 2.60 42.00
C PHE A 121 -13.60 3.52 43.13
N ASP A 122 -14.36 3.55 44.22
CA ASP A 122 -13.92 4.15 45.47
C ASP A 122 -13.51 3.02 46.43
N LYS A 123 -12.44 3.21 47.20
CA LYS A 123 -11.98 2.24 48.21
C LYS A 123 -12.87 2.21 49.46
N ASN A 124 -13.90 3.05 49.53
CA ASN A 124 -14.72 3.23 50.71
C ASN A 124 -16.00 2.37 50.75
N THR A 125 -15.90 1.10 50.33
CA THR A 125 -16.88 0.08 50.73
C THR A 125 -16.42 -0.53 52.06
N LYS A 126 -16.86 0.07 53.16
CA LYS A 126 -17.00 -0.56 54.47
C LYS A 126 -18.41 -0.33 54.98
#